data_AF-A0A3D1TKT2-F1
#
_entry.id   AF-A0A3D1TKT2-F1
#
_cell.length_a   1.000
_cell.length_b   1.000
_cell.length_c   1.000
_cell.angle_alpha   90.00
_cell.angle_beta   90.00
_cell.angle_gamma   90.00
#
_symmetry.space_group_name_H-M   'P 1'
#
loop_
_entity.id
_entity.type
_entity.pdbx_description
1 polymer ?
#
loop_
_entity_poly.entity_id
_entity_poly.type
_entity_poly.pdbx_seq_one_letter_code
_entity_poly.pdbx_strand_id
1 'polypeptide(L)'
;MASVGTLINRMRYWCAVANMGYSQADRWNFNPQAGNCDCSSLVIHCLKEAGFDTGSATYTGNLSGELTRRGWTRLPANGSPQPGDILLNDVHHVAVYLGGGKLAQASISERGTAYGSAGDQTGRETNIRGYYSYPWDCYLRYGGNAGSTASTGALAVDGNVGPATVRRWQQVMSTTVDGIISGQQVPDGRTYARPAIDSSVVRYGAGGSDLIRAVQRRLGCGTDGLLGPATIRAIQAHYGLAQDASFGPSTARALQSALNQGRF
;
A
#
# COMPACT_ATOMS: atom_id res chain seq x y z
N MET A 1 -0.15 7.85 -14.06
CA MET A 1 -0.63 9.04 -13.34
C MET A 1 -0.19 8.91 -11.89
N ALA A 2 0.28 10.00 -11.27
CA ALA A 2 0.70 10.04 -9.87
C ALA A 2 -0.42 9.54 -8.94
N SER A 3 -0.11 8.67 -7.97
CA SER A 3 -1.11 8.05 -7.10
C SER A 3 -0.58 7.81 -5.68
N VAL A 4 -1.24 8.44 -4.70
CA VAL A 4 -0.95 8.22 -3.27
C VAL A 4 -1.18 6.76 -2.86
N GLY A 5 -2.23 6.11 -3.38
CA GLY A 5 -2.47 4.68 -3.16
C GLY A 5 -1.33 3.81 -3.71
N THR A 6 -0.77 4.17 -4.87
CA THR A 6 0.40 3.47 -5.42
C THR A 6 1.64 3.70 -4.55
N LEU A 7 1.87 4.92 -4.05
CA LEU A 7 2.96 5.21 -3.10
C LEU A 7 2.89 4.29 -1.87
N ILE A 8 1.72 4.21 -1.22
CA ILE A 8 1.49 3.33 -0.06
C ILE A 8 1.82 1.87 -0.42
N ASN A 9 1.36 1.39 -1.58
CA ASN A 9 1.62 0.03 -2.03
C ASN A 9 3.11 -0.24 -2.28
N ARG A 10 3.85 0.70 -2.88
CA ARG A 10 5.30 0.56 -3.10
C ARG A 10 6.06 0.56 -1.79
N MET A 11 5.70 1.46 -0.87
CA MET A 11 6.25 1.45 0.50
C MET A 11 6.01 0.12 1.20
N ARG A 12 4.80 -0.46 1.08
CA ARG A 12 4.49 -1.79 1.64
C ARG A 12 5.36 -2.89 1.01
N TYR A 13 5.49 -2.90 -0.31
CA TYR A 13 6.30 -3.89 -1.02
C TYR A 13 7.76 -3.85 -0.58
N TRP A 14 8.39 -2.67 -0.62
CA TRP A 14 9.81 -2.54 -0.30
C TRP A 14 10.14 -2.80 1.17
N CYS A 15 9.20 -2.56 2.10
CA CYS A 15 9.42 -2.73 3.54
C CYS A 15 8.92 -4.07 4.11
N ALA A 16 8.18 -4.87 3.35
CA ALA A 16 7.59 -6.13 3.88
C ALA A 16 7.74 -7.33 2.95
N VAL A 17 8.11 -7.13 1.68
CA VAL A 17 8.21 -8.20 0.68
C VAL A 17 9.61 -8.28 0.08
N ALA A 18 10.20 -7.14 -0.30
CA ALA A 18 11.54 -7.10 -0.83
C ALA A 18 12.59 -7.38 0.26
N ASN A 19 13.71 -7.97 -0.14
CA ASN A 19 14.89 -8.08 0.71
C ASN A 19 15.72 -6.80 0.57
N MET A 20 15.30 -5.74 1.28
CA MET A 20 15.87 -4.40 1.17
C MET A 20 16.58 -3.96 2.45
N GLY A 21 17.90 -3.81 2.37
CA GLY A 21 18.75 -3.37 3.47
C GLY A 21 18.83 -1.85 3.61
N TYR A 22 19.59 -1.42 4.62
CA TYR A 22 19.87 -0.01 4.88
C TYR A 22 21.36 0.28 4.71
N SER A 23 21.71 1.15 3.76
CA SER A 23 23.07 1.65 3.62
C SER A 23 23.10 2.96 2.85
N GLN A 24 23.86 3.94 3.34
CA GLN A 24 24.11 5.18 2.61
C GLN A 24 25.15 5.03 1.49
N ALA A 25 25.99 3.98 1.51
CA ALA A 25 27.06 3.80 0.54
C ALA A 25 26.54 3.54 -0.89
N ASP A 26 25.50 2.72 -1.01
CA ASP A 26 24.86 2.32 -2.27
C ASP A 26 23.35 2.51 -2.23
N ARG A 27 22.88 3.54 -1.51
CA ARG A 27 21.47 3.91 -1.23
C ARG A 27 20.49 3.96 -2.42
N TRP A 28 20.93 3.82 -3.66
CA TRP A 28 20.06 3.78 -4.85
C TRP A 28 19.99 2.37 -5.48
N ASN A 29 20.53 1.35 -4.80
CA ASN A 29 20.54 -0.03 -5.23
C ASN A 29 19.19 -0.71 -4.95
N PHE A 30 18.17 -0.38 -5.76
CA PHE A 30 16.83 -0.96 -5.65
C PHE A 30 16.72 -2.33 -6.34
N ASN A 31 17.41 -3.32 -5.76
CA ASN A 31 17.31 -4.72 -6.13
C ASN A 31 16.38 -5.45 -5.13
N PRO A 32 15.24 -6.02 -5.55
CA PRO A 32 14.30 -6.66 -4.63
C PRO A 32 14.82 -7.96 -4.00
N GLN A 33 15.88 -8.57 -4.53
CA GLN A 33 16.51 -9.76 -3.98
C GLN A 33 17.60 -9.46 -2.94
N ALA A 34 18.30 -8.33 -3.05
CA ALA A 34 19.35 -7.89 -2.12
C ALA A 34 19.78 -6.45 -2.46
N GLY A 35 18.96 -5.47 -2.09
CA GLY A 35 19.20 -4.06 -2.36
C GLY A 35 19.59 -3.28 -1.11
N ASN A 36 19.93 -2.01 -1.29
CA ASN A 36 20.14 -1.05 -0.22
C ASN A 36 19.46 0.28 -0.52
N CYS A 37 18.94 0.88 0.54
CA CYS A 37 18.40 2.22 0.52
C CYS A 37 18.78 2.98 1.80
N ASP A 38 18.50 4.28 1.82
CA ASP A 38 18.34 5.03 3.06
C ASP A 38 16.90 5.53 3.18
N CYS A 39 16.59 6.21 4.28
CA CYS A 39 15.22 6.68 4.54
C CYS A 39 14.65 7.50 3.38
N SER A 40 15.44 8.44 2.85
CA SER A 40 15.01 9.33 1.78
C SER A 40 15.03 8.69 0.40
N SER A 41 16.01 7.84 0.07
CA SER A 41 16.05 7.18 -1.22
C SER A 41 14.91 6.16 -1.35
N LEU A 42 14.51 5.49 -0.26
CA LEU A 42 13.31 4.64 -0.22
C LEU A 42 12.06 5.44 -0.60
N VAL A 43 11.82 6.57 0.07
CA VAL A 43 10.62 7.39 -0.18
C VAL A 43 10.65 7.99 -1.59
N ILE A 44 11.78 8.52 -2.03
CA ILE A 44 11.95 9.09 -3.38
C ILE A 44 11.74 8.02 -4.45
N HIS A 45 12.28 6.82 -4.27
CA HIS A 45 12.08 5.72 -5.20
C HIS A 45 10.60 5.32 -5.28
N CYS A 46 9.94 5.14 -4.14
CA CYS A 46 8.51 4.80 -4.10
C CYS A 46 7.62 5.90 -4.72
N LEU A 47 7.98 7.17 -4.54
CA LEU A 47 7.30 8.30 -5.20
C LEU A 47 7.43 8.21 -6.72
N LYS A 48 8.64 7.96 -7.24
CA LYS A 48 8.90 7.79 -8.68
C LYS A 48 8.12 6.60 -9.25
N GLU A 49 8.15 5.44 -8.58
CA GLU A 49 7.36 4.27 -8.97
C GLU A 49 5.84 4.53 -8.92
N ALA A 50 5.39 5.41 -8.02
CA ALA A 50 4.02 5.86 -7.93
C ALA A 50 3.65 6.96 -8.95
N GLY A 51 4.59 7.35 -9.81
CA GLY A 51 4.39 8.31 -10.89
C GLY A 51 4.42 9.78 -10.45
N PHE A 52 4.92 10.09 -9.26
CA PHE A 52 5.16 11.46 -8.82
C PHE A 52 6.45 11.99 -9.42
N ASP A 53 6.40 13.22 -9.92
CA ASP A 53 7.62 13.99 -10.15
C ASP A 53 8.23 14.35 -8.79
N THR A 54 9.51 14.02 -8.62
CA THR A 54 10.30 14.29 -7.41
C THR A 54 11.39 15.34 -7.66
N GLY A 55 11.51 15.83 -8.90
CA GLY A 55 12.51 16.83 -9.26
C GLY A 55 13.93 16.39 -8.92
N SER A 56 14.65 17.30 -8.28
CA SER A 56 16.03 17.08 -7.84
C SER A 56 16.10 16.54 -6.39
N ALA A 57 15.01 15.98 -5.86
CA ALA A 57 15.02 15.40 -4.52
C ALA A 57 16.01 14.23 -4.47
N THR A 58 16.95 14.31 -3.53
CA THR A 58 18.00 13.32 -3.36
C THR A 58 18.26 12.97 -1.90
N TYR A 59 17.79 13.76 -0.93
CA TYR A 59 17.93 13.49 0.49
C TYR A 59 16.83 14.20 1.30
N THR A 60 16.75 13.95 2.61
CA THR A 60 15.73 14.53 3.51
C THR A 60 15.66 16.05 3.42
N GLY A 61 16.79 16.74 3.44
CA GLY A 61 16.87 18.21 3.51
C GLY A 61 16.41 18.96 2.26
N ASN A 62 16.35 18.32 1.09
CA ASN A 62 15.76 18.92 -0.11
C ASN A 62 14.40 18.34 -0.50
N LEU A 63 13.95 17.28 0.17
CA LEU A 63 12.70 16.59 -0.16
C LEU A 63 11.49 17.52 -0.07
N SER A 64 11.36 18.27 1.04
CA SER A 64 10.22 19.17 1.21
C SER A 64 10.16 20.23 0.12
N GLY A 65 11.27 20.91 -0.18
CA GLY A 65 11.30 21.98 -1.17
C GLY A 65 11.00 21.49 -2.59
N GLU A 66 11.46 20.30 -2.96
CA GLU A 66 11.19 19.71 -4.27
C GLU A 66 9.74 19.24 -4.40
N LEU A 67 9.19 18.62 -3.37
CA LEU A 67 7.82 18.12 -3.41
C LEU A 67 6.78 19.25 -3.33
N THR A 68 7.01 20.30 -2.55
CA THR A 68 6.01 21.38 -2.45
C THR A 68 5.83 22.15 -3.74
N ARG A 69 6.90 22.33 -4.53
CA ARG A 69 6.82 22.88 -5.90
C ARG A 69 6.00 22.02 -6.86
N ARG A 70 5.67 20.79 -6.46
CA ARG A 70 5.00 19.75 -7.28
C ARG A 70 3.66 19.33 -6.68
N GLY A 71 3.01 20.24 -5.96
CA GLY A 71 1.64 20.04 -5.47
C GLY A 71 1.54 19.31 -4.14
N TRP A 72 2.65 19.13 -3.42
CA TRP A 72 2.61 18.70 -2.02
C TRP A 72 2.45 19.92 -1.09
N THR A 73 1.66 19.76 -0.05
CA THR A 73 1.46 20.77 0.99
C THR A 73 2.22 20.34 2.22
N ARG A 74 3.01 21.25 2.79
CA ARG A 74 3.70 21.06 4.06
C ARG A 74 2.73 21.42 5.20
N LEU A 75 2.34 20.42 5.99
CA LEU A 75 1.43 20.56 7.12
C LEU A 75 2.18 20.39 8.45
N PRO A 76 1.71 21.01 9.54
CA PRO A 76 2.30 20.80 10.86
C PRO A 76 2.16 19.33 11.29
N ALA A 77 3.18 18.80 11.96
CA ALA A 77 3.16 17.45 12.52
C ALA A 77 2.28 17.37 13.78
N ASN A 78 0.97 17.42 13.58
CA ASN A 78 -0.04 17.49 14.65
C ASN A 78 -0.33 16.15 15.36
N GLY A 79 0.49 15.12 15.14
CA GLY A 79 0.28 13.78 15.69
C GLY A 79 -0.83 12.96 15.03
N SER A 80 -1.50 13.51 14.00
CA SER A 80 -2.63 12.88 13.30
C SER A 80 -2.37 12.75 11.79
N PRO A 81 -1.38 11.93 11.37
CA PRO A 81 -1.08 11.74 9.95
C PRO A 81 -2.21 11.00 9.21
N GLN A 82 -2.33 11.27 7.92
CA GLN A 82 -3.26 10.62 6.99
C GLN A 82 -2.54 9.66 6.06
N PRO A 83 -3.20 8.58 5.58
CA PRO A 83 -2.58 7.63 4.66
C PRO A 83 -1.96 8.33 3.46
N GLY A 84 -0.68 8.08 3.22
CA GLY A 84 0.09 8.70 2.14
C GLY A 84 0.87 9.94 2.55
N ASP A 85 0.69 10.46 3.76
CA ASP A 85 1.54 11.52 4.27
C ASP A 85 2.99 11.05 4.37
N ILE A 86 3.89 11.90 3.90
CA ILE A 86 5.32 11.75 4.13
C ILE A 86 5.62 12.45 5.45
N LEU A 87 6.01 11.66 6.45
CA LEU A 87 6.44 12.13 7.76
C LEU A 87 7.90 12.54 7.64
N LEU A 88 8.20 13.82 7.76
CA LEU A 88 9.53 14.34 7.47
C LEU A 88 10.08 15.10 8.67
N ASN A 89 11.27 14.69 9.10
CA ASN A 89 12.23 15.56 9.77
C ASN A 89 13.27 15.96 8.70
N ASP A 90 13.42 17.25 8.43
CA ASP A 90 14.22 17.72 7.29
C ASP A 90 15.71 17.36 7.43
N VAL A 91 16.16 17.03 8.63
CA VAL A 91 17.58 16.72 8.90
C VAL A 91 17.81 15.21 8.99
N HIS A 92 16.98 14.49 9.74
CA HIS A 92 17.34 13.17 10.25
C HIS A 92 16.60 12.01 9.62
N HIS A 93 15.32 12.16 9.27
CA HIS A 93 14.51 11.00 8.94
C HIS A 93 13.28 11.30 8.10
N VAL A 94 12.89 10.33 7.28
CA VAL A 94 11.65 10.37 6.54
C VAL A 94 10.98 8.99 6.48
N ALA A 95 9.66 8.99 6.60
CA ALA A 95 8.82 7.80 6.52
C ALA A 95 7.52 8.11 5.76
N VAL A 96 6.75 7.09 5.39
CA VAL A 96 5.41 7.25 4.82
C VAL A 96 4.39 6.60 5.74
N TYR A 97 3.34 7.35 6.10
CA TYR A 97 2.23 6.80 6.86
C TYR A 97 1.32 5.99 5.94
N LEU A 98 1.05 4.73 6.30
CA LEU A 98 0.27 3.80 5.47
C LEU A 98 -1.23 3.84 5.77
N GLY A 99 -1.62 4.50 6.86
CA GLY A 99 -2.95 4.35 7.46
C GLY A 99 -3.01 3.26 8.52
N GLY A 100 -4.14 3.18 9.22
CA GLY A 100 -4.38 2.17 10.26
C GLY A 100 -3.37 2.19 11.41
N GLY A 101 -2.79 3.35 11.72
CA GLY A 101 -1.78 3.50 12.76
C GLY A 101 -0.41 2.93 12.39
N LYS A 102 -0.09 2.75 11.11
CA LYS A 102 1.19 2.17 10.65
C LYS A 102 1.96 3.13 9.76
N LEU A 103 3.29 3.05 9.82
CA LEU A 103 4.21 3.69 8.89
C LEU A 103 5.18 2.67 8.27
N ALA A 104 5.74 3.01 7.12
CA ALA A 104 6.83 2.30 6.46
C ALA A 104 8.07 3.20 6.36
N GLN A 105 9.24 2.62 6.54
CA GLN A 105 10.50 3.35 6.60
C GLN A 105 11.71 2.44 6.34
N ALA A 106 12.84 3.07 5.97
CA ALA A 106 14.18 2.50 6.13
C ALA A 106 14.81 3.18 7.36
N SER A 107 15.33 2.42 8.32
CA SER A 107 15.62 2.96 9.65
C SER A 107 17.11 2.98 10.02
N ILE A 108 17.79 1.85 9.97
CA ILE A 108 19.19 1.71 10.36
C ILE A 108 19.74 0.39 9.84
N SER A 109 21.06 0.30 9.65
CA SER A 109 21.69 -0.93 9.18
C SER A 109 21.73 -2.02 10.25
N GLU A 110 22.03 -3.25 9.83
CA GLU A 110 22.30 -4.42 10.66
C GLU A 110 23.34 -4.22 11.78
N ARG A 111 24.26 -3.27 11.58
CA ARG A 111 25.31 -2.88 12.53
C ARG A 111 24.90 -1.75 13.48
N GLY A 112 23.68 -1.23 13.35
CA GLY A 112 23.27 -0.03 14.07
C GLY A 112 23.97 1.23 13.54
N THR A 113 24.33 1.26 12.25
CA THR A 113 25.03 2.40 11.63
C THR A 113 24.33 2.86 10.36
N ALA A 114 24.90 3.88 9.70
CA ALA A 114 24.44 4.34 8.40
C ALA A 114 24.92 3.47 7.22
N TYR A 115 25.79 2.48 7.47
CA TYR A 115 26.46 1.71 6.44
C TYR A 115 26.30 0.21 6.71
N GLY A 116 25.48 -0.43 5.86
CA GLY A 116 25.17 -1.85 5.94
C GLY A 116 25.56 -2.63 4.70
N SER A 117 25.35 -3.93 4.82
CA SER A 117 25.47 -4.88 3.71
C SER A 117 24.18 -4.93 2.89
N ALA A 118 24.23 -5.42 1.65
CA ALA A 118 23.03 -5.49 0.81
C ALA A 118 22.01 -6.54 1.28
N GLY A 119 20.72 -6.23 1.14
CA GLY A 119 19.60 -7.03 1.65
C GLY A 119 19.28 -6.72 3.12
N ASP A 120 18.08 -7.10 3.58
CA ASP A 120 17.70 -6.93 4.99
C ASP A 120 18.23 -8.10 5.83
N GLN A 121 19.28 -7.87 6.62
CA GLN A 121 19.87 -8.90 7.46
C GLN A 121 19.15 -9.05 8.81
N THR A 122 18.33 -8.08 9.21
CA THR A 122 17.69 -8.07 10.54
C THR A 122 16.17 -8.26 10.50
N GLY A 123 15.57 -8.18 9.32
CA GLY A 123 14.12 -8.06 9.14
C GLY A 123 13.57 -6.72 9.65
N ARG A 124 14.44 -5.72 9.84
CA ARG A 124 14.11 -4.44 10.47
C ARG A 124 14.78 -3.25 9.79
N GLU A 125 15.69 -3.45 8.84
CA GLU A 125 16.42 -2.35 8.20
C GLU A 125 15.45 -1.49 7.38
N THR A 126 14.61 -2.14 6.57
CA THR A 126 13.34 -1.59 6.10
C THR A 126 12.18 -2.27 6.84
N ASN A 127 11.17 -1.52 7.25
CA ASN A 127 10.12 -2.09 8.08
C ASN A 127 8.79 -1.36 7.98
N ILE A 128 7.72 -2.09 8.30
CA ILE A 128 6.41 -1.55 8.64
C ILE A 128 6.19 -1.74 10.13
N ARG A 129 5.90 -0.64 10.85
CA ARG A 129 5.60 -0.70 12.28
C ARG A 129 4.48 0.26 12.66
N GLY A 130 4.05 0.17 13.91
CA GLY A 130 3.13 1.14 14.48
C GLY A 130 3.72 2.56 14.39
N TYR A 131 2.88 3.53 14.04
CA TYR A 131 3.23 4.93 14.11
C TYR A 131 3.74 5.27 15.51
N TYR A 132 4.82 6.03 15.56
CA TYR A 132 5.44 6.47 16.79
C TYR A 132 5.65 7.98 16.73
N SER A 133 5.58 8.61 17.91
CA SER A 133 5.96 10.00 18.04
C SER A 133 7.47 10.13 17.82
N TYR A 134 7.85 11.05 16.96
CA TYR A 134 9.20 11.45 16.61
C TYR A 134 9.16 12.96 16.38
N PRO A 135 10.26 13.71 16.54
CA PRO A 135 10.31 15.15 16.22
C PRO A 135 10.19 15.38 14.70
N TRP A 136 9.02 15.07 14.13
CA TRP A 136 8.67 15.37 12.75
C TRP A 136 8.51 16.88 12.61
N ASP A 137 9.19 17.48 11.63
CA ASP A 137 9.05 18.91 11.33
C ASP A 137 7.75 19.18 10.56
N CYS A 138 7.30 18.21 9.76
CA CYS A 138 6.07 18.32 8.99
C CYS A 138 5.51 16.98 8.51
N TYR A 139 4.28 17.04 8.02
CA TYR A 139 3.71 16.05 7.12
C TYR A 139 3.60 16.67 5.74
N LEU A 140 4.26 16.09 4.72
CA LEU A 140 4.01 16.47 3.33
C LEU A 140 2.81 15.67 2.84
N ARG A 141 1.75 16.38 2.51
CA ARG A 141 0.50 15.80 1.99
C ARG A 141 0.30 16.22 0.56
N TYR A 142 0.12 15.27 -0.33
CA TYR A 142 -0.16 15.58 -1.73
C TYR A 142 -1.55 16.22 -1.87
N GLY A 143 -1.58 17.43 -2.44
CA GLY A 143 -2.81 18.18 -2.71
C GLY A 143 -3.31 18.04 -4.15
N GLY A 144 -2.52 17.45 -5.05
CA GLY A 144 -2.94 17.21 -6.44
C GLY A 144 -4.11 16.22 -6.48
N ASN A 145 -5.31 16.73 -6.77
CA ASN A 145 -6.57 16.03 -6.52
C ASN A 145 -6.58 15.36 -5.13
N ALA A 146 -6.36 16.17 -4.10
CA ALA A 146 -7.24 16.07 -2.94
C ALA A 146 -8.65 16.38 -3.44
N GLY A 147 -9.30 15.38 -4.03
CA GLY A 147 -10.74 15.36 -4.05
C GLY A 147 -11.16 15.42 -2.59
N SER A 148 -11.55 16.61 -2.16
CA SER A 148 -12.88 16.75 -1.60
C SER A 148 -13.84 16.03 -2.56
N THR A 149 -14.01 14.71 -2.43
CA THR A 149 -15.25 14.10 -2.87
C THR A 149 -16.28 14.41 -1.81
N ALA A 150 -16.68 15.68 -1.80
CA ALA A 150 -18.10 15.94 -1.86
C ALA A 150 -18.64 15.10 -3.04
N SER A 151 -19.16 13.92 -2.69
CA SER A 151 -20.14 13.14 -3.44
C SER A 151 -20.04 13.13 -4.97
N THR A 152 -19.31 12.18 -5.54
CA THR A 152 -19.71 11.48 -6.78
C THR A 152 -19.31 10.00 -6.74
N GLY A 153 -19.64 9.27 -5.67
CA GLY A 153 -19.88 7.81 -5.66
C GLY A 153 -18.86 6.80 -6.23
N ALA A 154 -17.74 7.22 -6.83
CA ALA A 154 -16.82 6.39 -7.60
C ALA A 154 -15.49 6.21 -6.86
N LEU A 155 -15.03 4.97 -6.80
CA LEU A 155 -13.74 4.54 -6.28
C LEU A 155 -12.58 5.04 -7.15
N ALA A 156 -11.45 5.33 -6.51
CA ALA A 156 -10.18 5.42 -7.22
C ALA A 156 -9.81 4.04 -7.79
N VAL A 157 -9.33 4.00 -9.03
CA VAL A 157 -8.81 2.79 -9.69
C VAL A 157 -7.30 2.71 -9.46
N ASP A 158 -6.89 2.57 -8.21
CA ASP A 158 -5.49 2.66 -7.76
C ASP A 158 -4.80 1.31 -7.56
N GLY A 159 -5.56 0.20 -7.66
CA GLY A 159 -5.05 -1.14 -7.43
C GLY A 159 -4.83 -1.47 -5.95
N ASN A 160 -5.44 -0.74 -5.03
CA ASN A 160 -5.49 -1.06 -3.61
C ASN A 160 -6.95 -1.27 -3.14
N VAL A 161 -7.24 -2.45 -2.60
CA VAL A 161 -8.54 -2.76 -2.00
C VAL A 161 -8.52 -2.34 -0.53
N GLY A 162 -8.83 -1.06 -0.30
CA GLY A 162 -9.08 -0.48 1.02
C GLY A 162 -10.58 -0.41 1.38
N PRO A 163 -10.94 0.23 2.50
CA PRO A 163 -12.30 0.23 3.03
C PRO A 163 -13.37 0.75 2.05
N ALA A 164 -13.04 1.77 1.25
CA ALA A 164 -13.94 2.29 0.24
C ALA A 164 -14.27 1.24 -0.84
N THR A 165 -13.25 0.56 -1.36
CA THR A 165 -13.41 -0.53 -2.34
C THR A 165 -14.26 -1.66 -1.77
N VAL A 166 -13.99 -2.11 -0.54
CA VAL A 166 -14.77 -3.19 0.10
C VAL A 166 -16.21 -2.78 0.34
N ARG A 167 -16.47 -1.57 0.85
CA ARG A 167 -17.85 -1.07 1.04
C ARG A 167 -18.62 -1.02 -0.28
N ARG A 168 -17.98 -0.55 -1.36
CA ARG A 168 -18.61 -0.52 -2.68
C ARG A 168 -18.82 -1.93 -3.24
N TRP A 169 -17.88 -2.85 -3.01
CA TRP A 169 -18.03 -4.25 -3.38
C TRP A 169 -19.23 -4.89 -2.67
N GLN A 170 -19.38 -4.63 -1.37
CA GLN A 170 -20.52 -5.09 -0.58
C GLN A 170 -21.85 -4.52 -1.08
N GLN A 171 -21.89 -3.24 -1.44
CA GLN A 171 -23.07 -2.61 -2.06
C GLN A 171 -23.46 -3.30 -3.37
N VAL A 172 -22.51 -3.49 -4.29
CA VAL A 172 -22.77 -4.14 -5.60
C VAL A 172 -23.20 -5.59 -5.42
N MET A 173 -22.62 -6.30 -4.46
CA MET A 173 -22.97 -7.70 -4.16
C MET A 173 -24.19 -7.85 -3.23
N SER A 174 -24.82 -6.74 -2.83
CA SER A 174 -25.99 -6.74 -1.91
C SER A 174 -25.73 -7.50 -0.60
N THR A 175 -24.62 -7.20 0.05
CA THR A 175 -24.22 -7.77 1.36
C THR A 175 -24.04 -6.66 2.40
N THR A 176 -23.86 -7.02 3.67
CA THR A 176 -23.62 -6.06 4.76
C THR A 176 -22.45 -5.14 4.42
N VAL A 177 -22.69 -3.82 4.46
CA VAL A 177 -21.70 -2.80 4.09
C VAL A 177 -20.90 -2.36 5.33
N ASP A 178 -19.99 -3.21 5.79
CA ASP A 178 -19.14 -2.95 6.95
C ASP A 178 -17.68 -2.57 6.59
N GLY A 179 -17.29 -2.74 5.31
CA GLY A 179 -15.95 -2.51 4.82
C GLY A 179 -14.94 -3.60 5.18
N ILE A 180 -15.40 -4.78 5.60
CA ILE A 180 -14.58 -5.89 6.08
C ILE A 180 -14.83 -7.18 5.28
N ILE A 181 -13.74 -7.83 4.88
CA ILE A 181 -13.71 -9.19 4.36
C ILE A 181 -13.42 -10.14 5.53
N SER A 182 -14.48 -10.70 6.13
CA SER A 182 -14.44 -11.47 7.37
C SER A 182 -14.11 -12.97 7.18
N GLY A 183 -13.79 -13.66 8.28
CA GLY A 183 -13.64 -15.12 8.29
C GLY A 183 -12.57 -15.66 7.34
N GLN A 184 -11.54 -14.86 7.06
CA GLN A 184 -10.50 -15.23 6.11
C GLN A 184 -9.39 -16.07 6.74
N GLN A 185 -8.72 -16.87 5.90
CA GLN A 185 -7.47 -17.52 6.25
C GLN A 185 -6.28 -16.64 5.84
N VAL A 186 -5.14 -16.81 6.52
CA VAL A 186 -3.89 -16.16 6.16
C VAL A 186 -3.33 -16.82 4.89
N PRO A 187 -2.94 -16.07 3.85
CA PRO A 187 -2.31 -16.66 2.66
C PRO A 187 -0.98 -17.32 3.00
N ASP A 188 -0.69 -18.46 2.39
CA ASP A 188 0.57 -19.18 2.60
C ASP A 188 1.76 -18.54 1.84
N GLY A 189 1.49 -17.58 0.95
CA GLY A 189 2.48 -16.92 0.11
C GLY A 189 3.12 -17.81 -0.97
N ARG A 190 2.69 -19.07 -1.08
CA ARG A 190 3.22 -20.07 -2.02
C ARG A 190 2.18 -20.49 -3.04
N THR A 191 0.97 -20.80 -2.61
CA THR A 191 -0.14 -21.23 -3.47
C THR A 191 -1.04 -20.06 -3.87
N TYR A 192 -1.11 -19.01 -3.03
CA TYR A 192 -1.83 -17.78 -3.33
C TYR A 192 -1.34 -16.60 -2.48
N ALA A 193 -1.60 -15.39 -2.96
CA ALA A 193 -1.25 -14.15 -2.26
C ALA A 193 -2.33 -13.07 -2.47
N ARG A 194 -2.36 -12.08 -1.59
CA ARG A 194 -3.30 -10.93 -1.68
C ARG A 194 -2.60 -9.59 -1.46
N PRO A 195 -1.53 -9.27 -2.22
CA PRO A 195 -0.71 -8.09 -1.96
C PRO A 195 -1.44 -6.76 -2.18
N ALA A 196 -2.55 -6.75 -2.95
CA ALA A 196 -3.36 -5.56 -3.18
C ALA A 196 -4.55 -5.41 -2.22
N ILE A 197 -4.73 -6.32 -1.26
CA ILE A 197 -5.78 -6.20 -0.24
C ILE A 197 -5.16 -5.60 1.02
N ASP A 198 -5.66 -4.45 1.46
CA ASP A 198 -5.17 -3.83 2.69
C ASP A 198 -5.52 -4.71 3.90
N SER A 199 -4.55 -4.96 4.79
CA SER A 199 -4.77 -5.83 5.94
C SER A 199 -5.79 -5.26 6.94
N SER A 200 -6.06 -3.95 6.92
CA SER A 200 -7.09 -3.31 7.75
C SER A 200 -8.53 -3.71 7.36
N VAL A 201 -8.74 -4.19 6.13
CA VAL A 201 -10.07 -4.64 5.67
C VAL A 201 -10.24 -6.15 5.75
N VAL A 202 -9.26 -6.89 6.26
CA VAL A 202 -9.34 -8.34 6.40
C VAL A 202 -9.49 -8.70 7.86
N ARG A 203 -10.53 -9.47 8.18
CA ARG A 203 -10.68 -10.07 9.51
C ARG A 203 -10.46 -11.58 9.40
N TYR A 204 -9.35 -12.04 9.98
CA TYR A 204 -9.03 -13.46 10.03
C TYR A 204 -9.94 -14.19 11.02
N GLY A 205 -10.29 -15.43 10.68
CA GLY A 205 -11.15 -16.26 11.52
C GLY A 205 -11.73 -17.45 10.76
N ALA A 206 -12.50 -18.27 11.48
CA ALA A 206 -13.25 -19.36 10.87
C ALA A 206 -14.57 -18.85 10.26
N GLY A 207 -15.12 -19.61 9.31
CA GLY A 207 -16.50 -19.43 8.88
C GLY A 207 -16.73 -18.53 7.66
N GLY A 208 -15.73 -17.95 7.00
CA GLY A 208 -15.87 -17.30 5.68
C GLY A 208 -16.72 -16.01 5.63
N SER A 209 -16.48 -15.17 4.62
CA SER A 209 -17.17 -13.89 4.42
C SER A 209 -18.43 -14.03 3.56
N ASP A 210 -19.52 -13.38 3.96
CA ASP A 210 -20.74 -13.31 3.15
C ASP A 210 -20.56 -12.53 1.84
N LEU A 211 -19.68 -11.52 1.84
CA LEU A 211 -19.24 -10.84 0.61
C LEU A 211 -18.63 -11.86 -0.36
N ILE A 212 -17.72 -12.68 0.13
CA ILE A 212 -17.01 -13.65 -0.72
C ILE A 212 -17.93 -14.78 -1.16
N ARG A 213 -18.87 -15.22 -0.30
CA ARG A 213 -19.90 -16.16 -0.73
C ARG A 213 -20.78 -15.61 -1.86
N ALA A 214 -21.17 -14.33 -1.77
CA ALA A 214 -21.94 -13.69 -2.83
C ALA A 214 -21.15 -13.67 -4.15
N VAL A 215 -19.85 -13.36 -4.07
CA VAL A 215 -18.93 -13.41 -5.22
C VAL A 215 -18.85 -14.82 -5.81
N GLN A 216 -18.64 -15.83 -4.98
CA GLN A 216 -18.53 -17.22 -5.42
C GLN A 216 -19.79 -17.71 -6.11
N ARG A 217 -20.97 -17.41 -5.55
CA ARG A 217 -22.27 -17.72 -6.19
C ARG A 217 -22.41 -17.04 -7.54
N ARG A 218 -22.02 -15.77 -7.63
CA ARG A 218 -22.08 -14.99 -8.88
C ARG A 218 -21.14 -15.54 -9.96
N LEU A 219 -20.00 -16.09 -9.56
CA LEU A 219 -19.01 -16.71 -10.44
C LEU A 219 -19.26 -18.20 -10.72
N GLY A 220 -20.21 -18.83 -10.04
CA GLY A 220 -20.52 -20.25 -10.20
C GLY A 220 -19.43 -21.19 -9.67
N CYS A 221 -18.63 -20.76 -8.68
CA CYS A 221 -17.61 -21.60 -8.06
C CYS A 221 -17.98 -22.02 -6.63
N GLY A 222 -17.15 -22.88 -6.02
CA GLY A 222 -17.36 -23.37 -4.65
C GLY A 222 -17.58 -22.23 -3.65
N THR A 223 -18.62 -22.33 -2.82
CA THR A 223 -19.08 -21.23 -1.93
C THR A 223 -18.62 -21.45 -0.48
N ASP A 224 -17.32 -21.35 -0.24
CA ASP A 224 -16.71 -21.51 1.10
C ASP A 224 -16.56 -20.18 1.87
N GLY A 225 -16.81 -19.04 1.22
CA GLY A 225 -16.61 -17.68 1.78
C GLY A 225 -15.15 -17.25 1.92
N LEU A 226 -14.20 -17.99 1.35
CA LEU A 226 -12.78 -17.69 1.41
C LEU A 226 -12.31 -17.04 0.12
N LEU A 227 -11.59 -15.92 0.23
CA LEU A 227 -10.85 -15.31 -0.87
C LEU A 227 -9.51 -16.05 -1.02
N GLY A 228 -9.62 -17.35 -1.30
CA GLY A 228 -8.52 -18.28 -1.53
C GLY A 228 -8.20 -18.46 -3.03
N PRO A 229 -7.30 -19.40 -3.38
CA PRO A 229 -6.77 -19.54 -4.73
C PRO A 229 -7.86 -19.75 -5.79
N ALA A 230 -8.82 -20.62 -5.53
CA ALA A 230 -9.92 -20.90 -6.46
C ALA A 230 -10.80 -19.65 -6.70
N THR A 231 -11.17 -18.94 -5.62
CA THR A 231 -11.93 -17.68 -5.71
C THR A 231 -11.17 -16.61 -6.48
N ILE A 232 -9.88 -16.44 -6.21
CA ILE A 232 -9.05 -15.43 -6.89
C ILE A 232 -8.96 -15.74 -8.38
N ARG A 233 -8.69 -17.01 -8.76
CA ARG A 233 -8.65 -17.42 -10.17
C ARG A 233 -9.99 -17.21 -10.87
N ALA A 234 -11.11 -17.47 -10.18
CA ALA A 234 -12.44 -17.21 -10.73
C ALA A 234 -12.69 -15.71 -10.98
N ILE A 235 -12.27 -14.84 -10.05
CA ILE A 235 -12.34 -13.37 -10.24
C ILE A 235 -11.46 -12.94 -11.42
N GLN A 236 -10.25 -13.48 -11.52
CA GLN A 236 -9.33 -13.19 -12.61
C GLN A 236 -9.90 -13.63 -13.96
N ALA A 237 -10.45 -14.84 -14.04
CA ALA A 237 -11.11 -15.35 -15.23
C ALA A 237 -12.30 -14.46 -15.65
N HIS A 238 -13.11 -14.04 -14.68
CA HIS A 238 -14.25 -13.14 -14.91
C HIS A 238 -13.83 -11.80 -15.54
N TYR A 239 -12.66 -11.27 -15.16
CA TYR A 239 -12.11 -10.03 -15.74
C TYR A 239 -11.18 -10.26 -16.94
N GLY A 240 -11.02 -11.50 -17.43
CA GLY A 240 -10.11 -11.81 -18.53
C GLY A 240 -8.62 -11.62 -18.21
N LEU A 241 -8.24 -11.76 -16.94
CA LEU A 241 -6.87 -11.63 -16.45
C LEU A 241 -6.15 -12.98 -16.39
N ALA A 242 -4.81 -12.92 -16.31
CA ALA A 242 -4.00 -14.09 -15.97
C ALA A 242 -4.45 -14.68 -14.63
N GLN A 243 -4.68 -15.99 -14.60
CA GLN A 243 -5.17 -16.71 -13.43
C GLN A 243 -3.97 -17.20 -12.61
N ASP A 244 -3.36 -16.33 -11.84
CA ASP A 244 -2.14 -16.62 -11.06
C ASP A 244 -2.43 -16.89 -9.57
N ALA A 245 -3.69 -16.82 -9.14
CA ALA A 245 -4.10 -16.90 -7.73
C ALA A 245 -3.49 -15.81 -6.82
N SER A 246 -2.93 -14.75 -7.39
CA SER A 246 -2.47 -13.57 -6.67
C SER A 246 -3.45 -12.41 -6.86
N PHE A 247 -4.11 -11.99 -5.78
CA PHE A 247 -4.94 -10.78 -5.80
C PHE A 247 -4.02 -9.55 -5.76
N GLY A 248 -3.41 -9.27 -6.90
CA GLY A 248 -2.50 -8.15 -7.13
C GLY A 248 -3.16 -6.90 -7.71
N PRO A 249 -2.36 -5.85 -7.99
CA PRO A 249 -2.88 -4.55 -8.43
C PRO A 249 -3.71 -4.61 -9.71
N SER A 250 -3.40 -5.51 -10.65
CA SER A 250 -4.18 -5.71 -11.88
C SER A 250 -5.61 -6.18 -11.57
N THR A 251 -5.74 -7.18 -10.69
CA THR A 251 -7.02 -7.72 -10.23
C THR A 251 -7.80 -6.65 -9.45
N ALA A 252 -7.12 -5.89 -8.59
CA ALA A 252 -7.73 -4.80 -7.83
C ALA A 252 -8.26 -3.67 -8.73
N ARG A 253 -7.50 -3.24 -9.74
CA ARG A 253 -7.95 -2.19 -10.69
C ARG A 253 -9.14 -2.66 -11.54
N ALA A 254 -9.14 -3.91 -11.98
CA ALA A 254 -10.27 -4.48 -12.71
C ALA A 254 -11.54 -4.48 -11.85
N LEU A 255 -11.43 -4.94 -10.60
CA LEU A 255 -12.52 -4.88 -9.62
C LEU A 255 -13.03 -3.44 -9.42
N GLN A 256 -12.14 -2.50 -9.10
CA GLN A 256 -12.52 -1.09 -8.88
C GLN A 256 -13.24 -0.48 -10.09
N SER A 257 -12.77 -0.77 -11.30
CA SER A 257 -13.38 -0.27 -12.54
C SER A 257 -14.79 -0.83 -12.74
N ALA A 258 -14.99 -2.13 -12.45
CA ALA A 258 -16.31 -2.76 -12.50
C ALA A 258 -17.26 -2.20 -11.43
N LEU A 259 -16.77 -2.03 -10.20
CA LEU A 259 -17.55 -1.49 -9.09
C LEU A 259 -18.00 -0.03 -9.30
N ASN A 260 -17.20 0.77 -9.98
CA ASN A 260 -17.59 2.13 -10.41
C ASN A 260 -18.75 2.13 -11.40
N GLN A 261 -18.85 1.08 -12.21
CA GLN A 261 -19.96 0.85 -13.14
C GLN A 261 -21.14 0.12 -12.47
N GLY A 262 -21.08 -0.09 -11.14
CA GLY A 262 -22.12 -0.78 -10.38
C GLY A 262 -22.23 -2.27 -10.68
N ARG A 263 -21.17 -2.88 -11.23
CA ARG A 263 -21.19 -4.27 -11.68
C ARG A 263 -20.11 -5.14 -11.05
N PHE A 264 -20.43 -6.42 -11.01
CA PHE A 264 -19.55 -7.55 -10.75
C PHE A 264 -20.06 -8.76 -11.53
#